data_AF-A0A964I7R0-F1
#
_entry.id   AF-A0A964I7R0-F1
#
_cell.length_a   1.000
_cell.length_b   1.000
_cell.length_c   1.000
_cell.angle_alpha   90.00
_cell.angle_beta   90.00
_cell.angle_gamma   90.00
#
_symmetry.space_group_name_H-M   'P 1'
#
loop_
_entity.id
_entity.type
_entity.pdbx_description
1 polymer ?
#
loop_
_entity_poly.entity_id
_entity_poly.type
_entity_poly.pdbx_seq_one_letter_code
_entity_poly.pdbx_strand_id
1 'polypeptide(L)'
;MSDHSGTSSLSEDSSQRPLSRRQVFERRQKRRSLLIALASSLAVIGLLVALIPQTPGWYKVKRSFFNGPVLDETFPALLRAFVKDIQIFLWCAPCILVLGMLLAICRNVRSPLLFPLRLFAAAYTDIFRGIPVILTILLIGFG
;
A
#
# COMPACT_ATOMS: atom_id res chain seq x y z
N MET A 1 32.45 -58.56 -34.86
CA MET A 1 33.31 -58.31 -33.68
C MET A 1 33.02 -56.89 -33.23
N SER A 2 32.25 -56.76 -32.14
CA SER A 2 32.14 -55.60 -31.23
C SER A 2 31.57 -54.30 -31.82
N ASP A 3 30.30 -54.01 -31.58
CA ASP A 3 29.81 -53.16 -30.47
C ASP A 3 30.15 -51.67 -30.65
N HIS A 4 29.11 -50.85 -30.88
CA HIS A 4 28.88 -49.63 -30.10
C HIS A 4 27.41 -49.23 -30.23
N SER A 5 26.65 -49.86 -29.36
CA SER A 5 25.34 -49.46 -28.88
C SER A 5 25.36 -48.07 -28.22
N GLY A 6 24.27 -47.34 -28.39
CA GLY A 6 23.65 -46.65 -27.25
C GLY A 6 24.08 -45.22 -26.93
N THR A 7 23.93 -44.26 -27.84
CA THR A 7 24.00 -42.82 -27.50
C THR A 7 22.73 -42.01 -27.77
N SER A 8 21.60 -42.68 -28.01
CA SER A 8 20.29 -42.00 -28.19
C SER A 8 19.37 -42.04 -26.96
N SER A 9 19.83 -42.53 -25.81
CA SER A 9 18.96 -42.76 -24.64
C SER A 9 19.13 -41.75 -23.49
N LEU A 10 19.96 -40.72 -23.63
CA LEU A 10 20.20 -39.75 -22.53
C LEU A 10 19.26 -38.52 -22.54
N SER A 11 18.35 -38.38 -23.50
CA SER A 11 17.43 -37.24 -23.57
C SER A 11 15.97 -37.54 -23.18
N GLU A 12 15.59 -38.79 -22.92
CA GLU A 12 14.18 -39.16 -22.69
C GLU A 12 13.81 -39.46 -21.22
N ASP A 13 14.75 -39.40 -20.26
CA ASP A 13 14.47 -39.77 -18.86
C ASP A 13 14.31 -38.57 -17.90
N SER A 14 14.09 -37.35 -18.41
CA SER A 14 13.79 -36.19 -17.53
C SER A 14 12.29 -35.88 -17.39
N SER A 15 11.41 -36.55 -18.15
CA SER A 15 9.98 -36.22 -18.21
C SER A 15 9.07 -36.94 -17.22
N GLN A 16 9.57 -37.84 -16.37
CA GLN A 16 8.68 -38.65 -15.51
C GLN A 16 9.19 -38.83 -14.09
N ARG A 17 9.43 -37.73 -13.35
CA ARG A 17 9.29 -37.80 -11.89
C ARG A 17 7.79 -37.82 -11.57
N PRO A 18 7.22 -38.94 -11.08
CA PRO A 18 5.84 -38.94 -10.65
C PRO A 18 5.69 -37.87 -9.57
N LEU A 19 4.75 -36.94 -9.78
CA LEU A 19 4.41 -35.92 -8.81
C LEU A 19 4.12 -36.63 -7.47
N SER A 20 4.95 -36.32 -6.48
CA SER A 20 5.00 -37.01 -5.20
C SER A 20 3.60 -37.10 -4.58
N ARG A 21 3.21 -38.29 -4.11
CA ARG A 21 1.93 -38.60 -3.46
C ARG A 21 1.49 -37.54 -2.42
N ARG A 22 2.44 -36.82 -1.82
CA ARG A 22 2.24 -35.68 -0.90
C ARG A 22 1.49 -34.49 -1.52
N GLN A 23 1.71 -34.15 -2.79
CA GLN A 23 1.11 -32.98 -3.44
C GLN A 23 -0.40 -33.14 -3.69
N VAL A 24 -0.91 -34.37 -3.82
CA VAL A 24 -2.34 -34.65 -4.00
C VAL A 24 -3.11 -34.49 -2.67
N PHE A 25 -2.49 -34.86 -1.54
CA PHE A 25 -3.07 -34.65 -0.21
C PHE A 25 -3.09 -33.16 0.18
N GLU A 26 -2.04 -32.40 -0.12
CA GLU A 26 -2.01 -30.95 0.12
C GLU A 26 -3.09 -30.19 -0.67
N ARG A 27 -3.42 -30.61 -1.90
CA ARG A 27 -4.47 -29.97 -2.71
C ARG A 27 -5.87 -30.13 -2.10
N ARG A 28 -6.15 -31.26 -1.42
CA ARG A 28 -7.42 -31.46 -0.71
C ARG A 28 -7.52 -30.59 0.55
N GLN A 29 -6.41 -30.41 1.26
CA GLN A 29 -6.35 -29.55 2.45
C GLN A 29 -6.44 -28.07 2.07
N LYS A 30 -5.72 -27.61 1.04
CA LYS A 30 -5.80 -26.23 0.52
C LYS A 30 -7.19 -25.87 0.00
N ARG A 31 -7.91 -26.78 -0.66
CA ARG A 31 -9.30 -26.53 -1.08
C ARG A 31 -10.25 -26.36 0.09
N ARG A 32 -10.13 -27.18 1.14
CA ARG A 32 -10.94 -27.02 2.37
C ARG A 32 -10.60 -25.71 3.07
N SER A 33 -9.33 -25.37 3.21
CA SER A 33 -8.90 -24.10 3.81
C SER A 33 -9.35 -22.88 3.00
N LEU A 34 -9.32 -22.93 1.67
CA LEU A 34 -9.84 -21.85 0.81
C LEU A 34 -11.36 -21.75 0.87
N LEU A 35 -12.07 -22.87 0.90
CA LEU A 35 -13.53 -22.90 1.06
C LEU A 35 -13.94 -22.37 2.44
N ILE A 36 -13.23 -22.74 3.50
CA ILE A 36 -13.45 -22.22 4.85
C ILE A 36 -13.12 -20.73 4.91
N ALA A 37 -12.00 -20.29 4.32
CA ALA A 37 -11.63 -18.88 4.27
C ALA A 37 -12.68 -18.05 3.51
N LEU A 38 -13.10 -18.48 2.32
CA LEU A 38 -14.14 -17.81 1.56
C LEU A 38 -15.49 -17.82 2.29
N ALA A 39 -15.88 -18.95 2.86
CA ALA A 39 -17.12 -19.06 3.62
C ALA A 39 -17.11 -18.17 4.87
N SER A 40 -15.99 -18.11 5.61
CA SER A 40 -15.83 -17.23 6.76
C SER A 40 -15.79 -15.76 6.36
N SER A 41 -15.08 -15.40 5.28
CA SER A 41 -15.09 -14.02 4.77
C SER A 41 -16.49 -13.60 4.31
N LEU A 42 -17.20 -14.45 3.57
CA LEU A 42 -18.59 -14.18 3.17
C LEU A 42 -19.53 -14.12 4.37
N ALA A 43 -19.37 -14.99 5.36
CA ALA A 43 -20.17 -14.97 6.57
C ALA A 43 -19.95 -13.68 7.38
N VAL A 44 -18.71 -13.22 7.51
CA VAL A 44 -18.37 -11.95 8.18
C VAL A 44 -18.93 -10.77 7.40
N ILE A 45 -18.76 -10.74 6.07
CA ILE A 45 -19.32 -9.68 5.22
C ILE A 45 -20.85 -9.67 5.34
N GLY A 46 -21.50 -10.83 5.26
CA GLY A 46 -22.94 -10.96 5.40
C GLY A 46 -23.44 -10.52 6.77
N LEU A 47 -22.73 -10.88 7.84
CA LEU A 47 -23.04 -10.45 9.20
C LEU A 47 -22.90 -8.93 9.34
N LEU A 48 -21.83 -8.33 8.79
CA LEU A 48 -21.65 -6.88 8.75
C LEU A 48 -22.79 -6.20 7.98
N VAL A 49 -23.12 -6.69 6.77
CA VAL A 49 -24.21 -6.16 5.95
C VAL A 49 -25.58 -6.30 6.65
N ALA A 50 -25.77 -7.30 7.51
CA ALA A 50 -26.99 -7.47 8.29
C ALA A 50 -27.03 -6.62 9.56
N LEU A 51 -25.91 -6.49 10.30
CA LEU A 51 -25.82 -5.73 11.55
C LEU A 51 -25.73 -4.22 11.32
N ILE A 52 -25.03 -3.76 10.29
CA ILE A 52 -24.83 -2.33 10.01
C ILE A 52 -26.17 -1.60 9.83
N PRO A 53 -27.14 -2.11 9.05
CA PRO A 53 -28.46 -1.48 8.90
C PRO A 53 -29.30 -1.41 10.17
N GLN A 54 -29.05 -2.31 11.14
CA GLN A 54 -29.75 -2.34 12.42
C GLN A 54 -29.22 -1.28 13.40
N THR A 55 -28.06 -0.70 13.13
CA THR A 55 -27.56 0.42 13.92
C THR A 55 -28.25 1.73 13.54
N PRO A 56 -28.67 2.57 14.52
CA PRO A 56 -29.38 3.84 14.28
C PRO A 56 -28.58 4.88 13.47
N GLY A 57 -27.29 4.63 13.19
CA GLY A 57 -26.44 5.47 12.34
C GLY A 57 -26.54 5.19 10.84
N TRP A 58 -27.04 4.02 10.41
CA TRP A 58 -27.11 3.64 8.99
C TRP A 58 -27.98 4.59 8.16
N TYR A 59 -29.10 5.06 8.74
CA TYR A 59 -29.96 6.04 8.08
C TYR A 59 -29.24 7.37 7.83
N LYS A 60 -28.37 7.81 8.75
CA LYS A 60 -27.56 9.03 8.58
C LYS A 60 -26.49 8.85 7.51
N VAL A 61 -25.81 7.69 7.48
CA VAL A 61 -24.81 7.38 6.43
C VAL A 61 -25.47 7.28 5.05
N LYS A 62 -26.61 6.59 4.94
CA LYS A 62 -27.38 6.50 3.70
C LYS A 62 -27.89 7.88 3.25
N ARG A 63 -28.31 8.74 4.17
CA ARG A 63 -28.75 10.10 3.84
C ARG A 63 -27.59 11.04 3.47
N SER A 64 -26.43 10.90 4.10
CA SER A 64 -25.27 11.74 3.80
C SER A 64 -24.48 11.29 2.56
N PHE A 65 -24.42 9.99 2.28
CA PHE A 65 -23.65 9.44 1.16
C PHE A 65 -24.49 8.93 -0.01
N PHE A 66 -25.75 8.53 0.20
CA PHE A 66 -26.63 7.94 -0.82
C PHE A 66 -27.89 8.77 -1.10
N ASN A 67 -27.88 10.08 -0.83
CA ASN A 67 -28.87 11.00 -1.35
C ASN A 67 -28.40 11.56 -2.68
N GLY A 68 -28.90 11.02 -3.81
CA GLY A 68 -28.58 11.49 -5.16
C GLY A 68 -28.58 13.02 -5.34
N PRO A 69 -29.59 13.76 -4.84
CA PRO A 69 -29.63 15.22 -4.97
C PRO A 69 -28.49 15.95 -4.22
N VAL A 70 -28.14 15.47 -3.01
CA VAL A 70 -27.05 16.05 -2.21
C VAL A 70 -25.70 15.68 -2.81
N LEU A 71 -25.58 14.47 -3.35
CA LEU A 71 -24.40 14.03 -4.08
C LEU A 71 -24.15 14.93 -5.30
N ASP A 72 -25.17 15.19 -6.11
CA ASP A 72 -25.04 16.04 -7.31
C ASP A 72 -24.67 17.49 -6.96
N GLU A 73 -25.22 18.06 -5.88
CA GLU A 73 -24.87 19.42 -5.42
C GLU A 73 -23.46 19.50 -4.81
N THR A 74 -23.03 18.46 -4.07
CA THR A 74 -21.73 18.46 -3.38
C THR A 74 -20.57 17.96 -4.26
N PHE A 75 -20.84 17.11 -5.25
CA PHE A 75 -19.85 16.58 -6.19
C PHE A 75 -19.00 17.68 -6.86
N PRO A 76 -19.57 18.77 -7.43
CA PRO A 76 -18.76 19.84 -8.00
C PRO A 76 -17.94 20.60 -6.95
N ALA A 77 -18.43 20.72 -5.71
CA ALA A 77 -17.68 21.33 -4.63
C ALA A 77 -16.49 20.46 -4.20
N LEU A 78 -16.69 19.14 -4.09
CA LEU A 78 -15.63 18.17 -3.81
C LEU A 78 -14.60 18.13 -4.94
N LEU A 79 -15.04 18.15 -6.19
CA LEU A 79 -14.14 18.19 -7.34
C LEU A 79 -13.31 19.47 -7.35
N ARG A 80 -13.90 20.62 -7.02
CA ARG A 80 -13.16 21.89 -6.88
C ARG A 80 -12.14 21.83 -5.72
N ALA A 81 -12.51 21.25 -4.58
CA ALA A 81 -11.60 21.07 -3.46
C ALA A 81 -10.43 20.16 -3.85
N PHE A 82 -10.71 19.02 -4.49
CA PHE A 82 -9.71 18.09 -4.99
C PHE A 82 -8.77 18.73 -6.02
N VAL A 83 -9.29 19.56 -6.93
CA VAL A 83 -8.46 20.32 -7.87
C VAL A 83 -7.54 21.30 -7.13
N LYS A 84 -8.01 21.95 -6.06
CA LYS A 84 -7.15 22.79 -5.23
C LYS A 84 -6.06 21.99 -4.53
N ASP A 85 -6.39 20.82 -4.00
CA ASP A 85 -5.39 19.92 -3.39
C ASP A 85 -4.32 19.53 -4.40
N ILE A 86 -4.71 19.22 -5.64
CA ILE A 86 -3.77 18.95 -6.74
C ILE A 86 -2.92 20.19 -7.05
N GLN A 87 -3.52 21.38 -7.14
CA GLN A 87 -2.78 22.61 -7.41
C GLN A 87 -1.73 22.88 -6.33
N ILE A 88 -2.11 22.76 -5.05
CA ILE A 88 -1.20 22.91 -3.92
C ILE A 88 -0.09 21.86 -3.99
N PHE A 89 -0.46 20.60 -4.23
CA PHE A 89 0.51 19.51 -4.42
C PHE A 89 1.49 19.80 -5.55
N LEU A 90 1.01 20.34 -6.69
CA LEU A 90 1.83 20.65 -7.85
C LEU A 90 2.87 21.75 -7.57
N TRP A 91 2.55 22.71 -6.69
CA TRP A 91 3.51 23.71 -6.22
C TRP A 91 4.45 23.18 -5.13
N CYS A 92 3.93 22.38 -4.20
CA CYS A 92 4.73 21.80 -3.11
C CYS A 92 5.71 20.74 -3.61
N ALA A 93 5.34 19.91 -4.57
CA ALA A 93 6.16 18.82 -5.10
C ALA A 93 7.55 19.29 -5.62
N PRO A 94 7.67 20.28 -6.52
CA PRO A 94 8.96 20.78 -6.98
C PRO A 94 9.73 21.48 -5.85
N CYS A 95 9.07 22.25 -4.99
CA CYS A 95 9.73 22.89 -3.85
C CYS A 95 10.38 21.87 -2.90
N ILE A 96 9.64 20.83 -2.52
CA ILE A 96 10.14 19.76 -1.65
C ILE A 96 11.21 18.94 -2.37
N LEU A 97 11.08 18.73 -3.69
CA LEU A 97 12.10 18.06 -4.49
C LEU A 97 13.42 18.83 -4.47
N VAL A 98 13.39 20.14 -4.71
CA VAL A 98 14.58 21.00 -4.67
C VAL A 98 15.19 21.02 -3.27
N LEU A 99 14.38 21.25 -2.23
CA LEU A 99 14.85 21.26 -0.85
C LEU A 99 15.44 19.89 -0.44
N GLY A 100 14.75 18.80 -0.77
CA GLY A 100 15.19 17.44 -0.50
C GLY A 100 16.48 17.10 -1.24
N MET A 101 16.64 17.58 -2.49
CA MET A 101 17.86 17.42 -3.26
C MET A 101 19.03 18.20 -2.65
N LEU A 102 18.82 19.46 -2.26
CA LEU A 102 19.83 20.27 -1.57
C LEU A 102 20.28 19.60 -0.26
N LEU A 103 19.33 19.16 0.57
CA LEU A 103 19.61 18.45 1.82
C LEU A 103 20.35 17.13 1.57
N ALA A 104 19.98 16.39 0.53
CA ALA A 104 20.66 15.15 0.15
C ALA A 104 22.13 15.40 -0.27
N ILE A 105 22.37 16.46 -1.05
CA ILE A 105 23.73 16.87 -1.45
C ILE A 105 24.53 17.28 -0.21
N CYS A 106 23.99 18.15 0.65
CA CYS A 106 24.64 18.56 1.90
C CYS A 106 24.99 17.37 2.80
N ARG A 107 24.14 16.32 2.82
CA ARG A 107 24.41 15.08 3.55
C ARG A 107 25.53 14.24 2.92
N ASN A 108 25.67 14.26 1.59
CA ASN A 108 26.60 13.42 0.84
C ASN A 108 28.02 14.01 0.73
N VAL A 109 28.19 15.33 0.84
CA VAL A 109 29.50 15.98 0.77
C VAL A 109 30.29 15.74 2.06
N ARG A 110 31.38 14.98 1.94
CA ARG A 110 32.27 14.56 3.04
C ARG A 110 33.35 15.60 3.35
N SER A 111 33.00 16.89 3.33
CA SER A 111 33.93 17.98 3.64
C SER A 111 33.92 18.29 5.15
N PRO A 112 35.07 18.23 5.85
CA PRO A 112 35.18 18.49 7.29
C PRO A 112 34.70 19.87 7.75
N LEU A 113 34.73 20.88 6.86
CA LEU A 113 34.29 22.25 7.15
C LEU A 113 32.76 22.43 7.12
N LEU A 114 32.03 21.52 6.48
CA LEU A 114 30.56 21.53 6.39
C LEU A 114 29.88 20.63 7.43
N PHE A 115 30.66 20.07 8.36
CA PHE A 115 30.14 19.24 9.45
C PHE A 115 29.00 19.88 10.25
N PRO A 116 29.07 21.16 10.71
CA PRO A 116 27.97 21.78 11.44
C PRO A 116 26.72 21.97 10.56
N LEU A 117 26.89 22.42 9.31
CA LEU A 117 25.78 22.59 8.37
C LEU A 117 25.06 21.25 8.09
N ARG A 118 25.82 20.16 7.97
CA ARG A 118 25.29 18.80 7.81
C ARG A 118 24.50 18.34 9.03
N LEU A 119 24.98 18.62 10.24
CA LEU A 119 24.27 18.29 11.48
C LEU A 119 22.93 19.02 11.56
N PHE A 120 22.89 20.32 11.24
CA PHE A 120 21.64 21.09 11.20
C PHE A 120 20.67 20.57 10.12
N ALA A 121 21.16 20.29 8.91
CA ALA A 121 20.34 19.74 7.81
C ALA A 121 19.76 18.36 8.14
N ALA A 122 20.59 17.48 8.73
CA ALA A 122 20.15 16.16 9.18
C ALA A 122 19.16 16.26 10.34
N ALA A 123 19.47 17.04 11.38
CA ALA A 123 18.59 17.23 12.53
C ALA A 123 17.23 17.81 12.11
N TYR A 124 17.21 18.82 11.25
CA TYR A 124 15.96 19.38 10.70
C TYR A 124 15.17 18.29 9.97
N THR A 125 15.79 17.58 9.02
CA THR A 125 15.09 16.53 8.25
C THR A 125 14.59 15.39 9.13
N ASP A 126 15.39 14.96 10.11
CA ASP A 126 15.08 13.86 11.00
C ASP A 126 13.97 14.24 12.01
N ILE A 127 13.94 15.49 12.49
CA ILE A 127 12.85 16.00 13.34
C ILE A 127 11.54 16.04 12.56
N PHE A 128 11.52 16.67 11.39
CA PHE A 128 10.30 16.81 10.59
C PHE A 128 9.81 15.48 9.98
N ARG A 129 10.69 14.47 9.81
CA ARG A 129 10.30 13.12 9.37
C ARG A 129 10.01 12.16 10.53
N GLY A 130 10.61 12.39 11.70
CA GLY A 130 10.44 11.54 12.89
C GLY A 130 9.23 11.96 13.73
N ILE A 131 8.84 13.23 13.70
CA ILE A 131 7.64 13.72 14.36
C ILE A 131 6.41 13.34 13.52
N PRO A 132 5.37 12.75 14.12
CA PRO A 132 4.09 12.54 13.43
C PRO A 132 3.54 13.86 12.90
N VAL A 133 3.15 13.90 11.61
CA VAL A 133 2.57 15.11 10.97
C VAL A 133 1.42 15.69 11.78
N ILE A 134 0.60 14.85 12.41
CA ILE A 134 -0.49 15.30 13.27
C ILE A 134 0.01 16.14 14.45
N LEU A 135 1.14 15.78 15.06
CA LEU A 135 1.73 16.54 16.17
C LEU A 135 2.24 17.90 15.70
N THR A 136 2.85 17.96 14.51
CA THR A 136 3.29 19.21 13.90
C THR A 136 2.12 20.15 13.58
N ILE A 137 1.04 19.61 13.03
CA ILE A 137 -0.18 20.39 12.74
C ILE A 137 -0.81 20.87 14.04
N LEU A 138 -0.85 20.05 15.09
CA LEU A 138 -1.37 20.46 16.39
C LEU A 138 -0.55 21.60 17.01
N LEU A 139 0.78 21.53 16.96
CA LEU A 139 1.64 22.61 17.46
C LEU A 139 1.41 23.92 16.69
N ILE A 140 1.29 23.86 15.37
CA ILE A 140 1.03 25.07 14.55
C ILE A 140 -0.41 25.59 14.76
N GLY A 141 -1.37 24.69 14.93
CA GLY A 141 -2.79 25.01 15.04
C GLY A 141 -3.22 25.46 16.44
N PHE A 142 -2.57 24.96 17.50
CA PHE A 142 -2.87 25.29 18.90
C PHE A 142 -1.83 26.22 19.53
N GLY A 143 -0.59 26.26 19.01
CA GLY A 143 0.54 26.97 19.62
C GLY A 143 1.23 26.14 20.68
#